data_AF-A0A966MLL0-F1
#
_entry.id   AF-A0A966MLL0-F1
#
_cell.length_a   1.000
_cell.length_b   1.000
_cell.length_c   1.000
_cell.angle_alpha   90.00
_cell.angle_beta   90.00
_cell.angle_gamma   90.00
#
_symmetry.space_group_name_H-M   'P 1'
#
loop_
_entity.id
_entity.type
_entity.pdbx_description
1 polymer ?
#
loop_
_entity_poly.entity_id
_entity_poly.type
_entity_poly.pdbx_seq_one_letter_code
_entity_poly.pdbx_strand_id
1 'polypeptide(L)'
;MLTKGNVTIGLETRFGPDWPGVRCGARTKAGGKCQRPAVKQTGRCTRHGGKSTGPRTQAGREKIAALHTTHGRLSKEKREAAKKCARVGR
;
A
#
# COMPACT_ATOMS: atom_id res chain seq x y z
N MET A 1 -5.74 -21.17 -28.29
CA MET A 1 -6.12 -19.83 -27.80
C MET A 1 -7.30 -19.35 -28.61
N LEU A 2 -8.36 -18.85 -27.97
CA LEU A 2 -9.57 -18.39 -28.66
C LEU A 2 -9.55 -16.87 -28.71
N THR A 3 -9.57 -16.26 -29.89
CA THR A 3 -9.77 -14.81 -30.01
C THR A 3 -11.26 -14.50 -30.09
N LYS A 4 -11.77 -13.67 -29.19
CA LYS A 4 -13.12 -13.10 -29.30
C LYS A 4 -12.98 -11.63 -29.64
N GLY A 5 -13.22 -11.30 -30.91
CA GLY A 5 -12.90 -9.98 -31.45
C GLY A 5 -11.40 -9.72 -31.38
N ASN A 6 -11.02 -8.57 -30.81
CA ASN A 6 -9.65 -8.10 -30.62
C ASN A 6 -9.02 -8.51 -29.28
N VAL A 7 -9.63 -9.46 -28.55
CA VAL A 7 -9.12 -9.94 -27.27
C VAL A 7 -8.81 -11.43 -27.35
N THR A 8 -7.55 -11.79 -27.08
CA THR A 8 -7.10 -13.18 -26.95
C THR A 8 -7.56 -13.75 -25.60
N ILE A 9 -8.53 -14.65 -25.63
CA ILE A 9 -8.99 -15.40 -24.46
C ILE A 9 -7.93 -16.47 -24.14
N GLY A 10 -7.45 -16.46 -22.90
CA GLY A 10 -6.36 -17.33 -22.42
C GLY A 10 -5.12 -16.60 -21.92
N LEU A 11 -5.09 -15.26 -21.97
CA LEU A 11 -4.06 -14.47 -21.28
C LEU A 11 -4.32 -14.47 -19.76
N GLU A 12 -3.26 -14.58 -18.96
CA GLU A 12 -3.34 -14.53 -17.49
C GLU A 12 -4.01 -13.25 -16.96
N THR A 13 -3.91 -12.15 -17.72
CA THR A 13 -4.58 -10.89 -17.38
C THR A 13 -5.20 -10.22 -18.61
N ARG A 14 -6.28 -9.45 -18.42
CA ARG A 14 -6.96 -8.66 -19.47
C ARG A 14 -6.02 -7.71 -20.24
N PHE A 15 -4.94 -7.27 -19.61
CA PHE A 15 -4.04 -6.25 -20.16
C PHE A 15 -2.71 -6.84 -20.67
N GLY A 16 -2.45 -8.12 -20.45
CA GLY A 16 -1.18 -8.77 -20.79
C GLY A 16 0.01 -8.37 -19.88
N PRO A 17 1.19 -8.97 -20.08
CA PRO A 17 2.40 -8.64 -19.33
C PRO A 17 2.95 -7.24 -19.68
N ASP A 18 2.96 -6.86 -20.97
CA ASP A 18 3.62 -5.64 -21.48
C ASP A 18 2.72 -4.40 -21.51
N TRP A 19 1.75 -4.31 -20.60
CA TRP A 19 0.86 -3.15 -20.59
C TRP A 19 1.62 -1.88 -20.17
N PRO A 20 1.54 -0.78 -20.94
CA PRO A 20 2.28 0.46 -20.66
C PRO A 20 1.81 1.20 -19.40
N GLY A 21 0.68 0.81 -18.82
CA GLY A 21 0.14 1.42 -17.61
C GLY A 21 0.78 0.91 -16.32
N VAL A 22 0.59 1.67 -15.23
CA VAL A 22 1.14 1.30 -13.91
C VAL A 22 0.29 0.20 -13.25
N ARG A 23 0.94 -0.92 -12.91
CA ARG A 23 0.33 -1.99 -12.12
C ARG A 23 0.28 -1.63 -10.64
N CYS A 24 -0.74 -2.13 -9.95
CA CYS A 24 -0.91 -1.87 -8.52
C CYS A 24 0.24 -2.38 -7.65
N GLY A 25 0.81 -3.55 -7.96
CA GLY A 25 1.97 -4.11 -7.26
C GLY A 25 1.74 -4.55 -5.80
N ALA A 26 0.56 -4.32 -5.22
CA ALA A 26 0.24 -4.74 -3.86
C ALA A 26 0.31 -6.27 -3.71
N ARG A 27 0.76 -6.76 -2.55
CA ARG A 27 0.77 -8.20 -2.25
C ARG A 27 -0.66 -8.73 -2.21
N THR A 28 -0.94 -9.75 -3.01
CA THR A 28 -2.23 -10.46 -3.02
C THR A 28 -2.26 -11.52 -1.94
N LYS A 29 -3.46 -12.05 -1.62
CA LYS A 29 -3.61 -13.17 -0.68
C LYS A 29 -2.84 -14.43 -1.13
N ALA A 30 -2.68 -14.63 -2.44
CA ALA A 30 -1.90 -15.72 -3.02
C ALA A 30 -0.38 -15.48 -3.00
N GLY A 31 0.10 -14.37 -2.39
CA GLY A 31 1.53 -14.06 -2.25
C GLY A 31 2.14 -13.28 -3.42
N GLY A 32 1.49 -13.25 -4.59
CA GLY A 32 1.97 -12.51 -5.77
C GLY A 32 1.73 -11.00 -5.74
N LYS A 33 2.24 -10.29 -6.75
CA LYS A 33 1.98 -8.85 -6.96
C LYS A 33 0.68 -8.63 -7.73
N CYS A 34 -0.09 -7.61 -7.33
CA CYS A 34 -1.36 -7.29 -7.97
C CYS A 34 -1.18 -6.72 -9.37
N GLN A 35 -1.74 -7.42 -10.38
CA GLN A 35 -1.70 -7.05 -11.80
C GLN A 35 -2.85 -6.14 -12.26
N ARG A 36 -3.72 -5.69 -11.34
CA ARG A 36 -4.77 -4.72 -11.68
C ARG A 36 -4.16 -3.35 -12.01
N PRO A 37 -4.83 -2.56 -12.86
CA PRO A 37 -4.43 -1.19 -13.14
C PRO A 37 -4.48 -0.35 -11.85
N ALA A 38 -3.43 0.41 -11.61
CA ALA A 38 -3.38 1.41 -10.56
C ALA A 38 -4.33 2.57 -10.88
N VAL A 39 -4.89 3.20 -9.84
CA VAL A 39 -5.50 4.52 -10.01
C VAL A 39 -4.39 5.58 -10.03
N LYS A 40 -4.61 6.67 -10.79
CA LYS A 40 -3.63 7.74 -10.96
C LYS A 40 -3.22 8.41 -9.63
N GLN A 41 -4.16 8.52 -8.70
CA GLN A 41 -3.98 9.28 -7.47
C GLN A 41 -2.99 8.65 -6.48
N THR A 42 -3.04 7.33 -6.29
CA THR A 42 -2.33 6.64 -5.19
C THR A 42 -1.39 5.54 -5.69
N GLY A 43 -1.39 5.23 -6.99
CA GLY A 43 -0.60 4.13 -7.55
C GLY A 43 -1.09 2.73 -7.15
N ARG A 44 -2.19 2.61 -6.41
CA ARG A 44 -2.81 1.32 -6.05
C ARG A 44 -4.13 1.13 -6.78
N CYS A 45 -4.55 -0.12 -6.99
CA CYS A 45 -5.85 -0.39 -7.58
C CYS A 45 -6.97 -0.14 -6.56
N THR A 46 -8.21 -0.06 -7.06
CA THR A 46 -9.41 0.16 -6.25
C THR A 46 -9.61 -0.84 -5.11
N ARG A 47 -9.06 -2.06 -5.23
CA ARG A 47 -9.17 -3.13 -4.22
C ARG A 47 -8.05 -3.13 -3.18
N HIS A 48 -6.93 -2.46 -3.46
CA HIS A 48 -5.81 -2.33 -2.54
C HIS A 48 -5.70 -0.90 -2.00
N GLY A 49 -6.85 -0.29 -1.70
CA GLY A 49 -6.92 1.05 -1.10
C GLY A 49 -6.69 2.19 -2.07
N GLY A 50 -6.70 1.96 -3.39
CA GLY A 50 -6.39 2.99 -4.36
C GLY A 50 -7.33 4.20 -4.32
N LYS A 51 -8.60 3.97 -3.96
CA LYS A 51 -9.62 5.01 -3.76
C LYS A 51 -9.74 5.45 -2.29
N SER A 52 -8.95 4.86 -1.39
CA SER A 52 -8.99 5.21 0.02
C SER A 52 -8.30 6.57 0.22
N THR A 53 -8.95 7.44 0.98
CA THR A 53 -8.44 8.80 1.26
C THR A 53 -7.80 8.92 2.64
N GLY A 54 -7.91 7.87 3.47
CA GLY A 54 -7.45 7.89 4.84
C GLY A 54 -8.19 8.89 5.73
N PRO A 55 -7.77 9.03 7.00
CA PRO A 55 -8.31 10.07 7.89
C PRO A 55 -7.92 11.47 7.40
N ARG A 56 -8.94 12.29 7.12
CA ARG A 56 -8.75 13.67 6.65
C ARG A 56 -8.45 14.66 7.77
N THR A 57 -8.94 14.39 8.98
CA THR A 57 -8.80 15.27 10.13
C THR A 57 -7.64 14.83 11.04
N GLN A 58 -7.09 15.79 11.77
CA GLN A 58 -6.03 15.53 12.75
C GLN A 58 -6.52 14.59 13.87
N ALA A 59 -7.72 14.85 14.42
CA ALA A 59 -8.36 13.97 15.40
C ALA A 59 -8.56 12.53 14.88
N GLY A 60 -8.88 12.38 13.60
CA GLY A 60 -8.99 11.05 12.98
C GLY A 60 -7.65 10.32 12.90
N ARG A 61 -6.56 11.03 12.60
CA ARG A 61 -5.21 10.46 12.59
C ARG A 61 -4.76 10.07 13.98
N GLU A 62 -5.04 10.91 14.98
CA GLU A 62 -4.71 10.65 16.39
C GLU A 62 -5.47 9.44 16.94
N LYS A 63 -6.77 9.31 16.61
CA LYS A 63 -7.56 8.14 16.99
C LYS A 63 -6.96 6.84 16.45
N ILE A 64 -6.57 6.82 15.17
CA ILE A 64 -5.92 5.66 14.56
C ILE A 64 -4.55 5.41 15.20
N ALA A 65 -3.76 6.46 15.45
CA ALA A 65 -2.46 6.34 16.09
C ALA A 65 -2.58 5.75 17.51
N ALA A 66 -3.54 6.21 18.31
CA ALA A 66 -3.82 5.68 19.64
C ALA A 66 -4.24 4.21 19.58
N LEU A 67 -5.15 3.84 18.67
CA LEU A 67 -5.59 2.44 18.50
C LEU A 67 -4.45 1.48 18.13
N HIS A 68 -3.51 1.92 17.29
CA HIS A 68 -2.37 1.10 16.88
C HIS A 68 -1.14 1.21 17.78
N THR A 69 -1.21 2.01 18.85
CA THR A 69 -0.13 2.10 19.84
C THR A 69 -0.21 0.89 20.77
N THR A 70 0.74 -0.03 20.66
CA THR A 70 0.77 -1.25 21.50
C THR A 70 1.51 -1.03 22.82
N HIS A 71 2.78 -0.63 22.76
CA HIS A 71 3.65 -0.51 23.96
C HIS A 71 4.20 0.90 24.18
N GLY A 72 3.98 1.84 23.26
CA GLY A 72 4.46 3.23 23.34
C GLY A 72 5.99 3.43 23.16
N ARG A 73 6.82 2.39 23.30
CA ARG A 73 8.29 2.46 23.19
C ARG A 73 8.80 2.96 21.84
N LEU A 74 8.01 2.74 20.79
CA LEU A 74 8.33 3.13 19.41
C LEU A 74 7.73 4.47 18.99
N SER A 75 7.17 5.23 19.94
CA SER A 75 6.76 6.61 19.67
C SER A 75 7.97 7.45 19.24
N LYS A 76 7.70 8.53 18.50
CA LYS A 76 8.75 9.43 18.01
C LYS A 76 9.61 9.95 19.17
N GLU A 77 8.97 10.39 20.24
CA GLU A 77 9.64 10.90 21.45
C GLU A 77 10.53 9.86 22.12
N LYS A 78 10.03 8.63 22.32
CA LYS A 78 10.81 7.56 22.95
C LYS A 78 11.99 7.13 22.08
N ARG A 79 11.83 7.12 20.75
CA ARG A 79 12.95 6.88 19.83
C ARG A 79 13.99 7.99 19.89
N GLU A 80 13.58 9.25 19.91
CA GLU A 80 14.53 10.38 20.01
C GLU A 80 15.24 10.40 21.38
N ALA A 81 14.53 10.10 22.48
CA ALA A 81 15.14 9.93 23.79
C ALA A 81 16.16 8.77 23.79
N ALA A 82 15.83 7.63 23.19
CA ALA A 82 16.74 6.51 23.06
C ALA A 82 17.99 6.87 22.22
N LYS A 83 17.82 7.57 21.10
CA LYS A 83 18.95 8.10 20.30
C LYS A 83 19.80 9.07 21.11
N LYS A 84 19.19 9.95 21.90
CA LYS A 84 19.90 10.89 22.78
C LYS A 84 20.72 10.13 23.83
N CYS A 85 20.14 9.14 24.50
CA CYS A 85 20.85 8.29 25.45
C CYS A 85 22.01 7.52 24.79
N ALA A 86 21.79 6.96 23.59
CA ALA A 86 22.82 6.26 22.84
C ALA A 86 23.99 7.19 22.45
N ARG A 87 23.69 8.42 22.01
CA ARG A 87 24.70 9.43 21.65
C ARG A 87 25.50 9.91 22.86
N VAL A 88 24.84 10.10 23.99
CA VAL A 88 25.50 10.56 25.22
C VAL A 88 26.40 9.46 25.80
N GLY A 89 26.14 8.20 25.44
CA GLY A 89 26.84 7.05 26.01
C GLY A 89 26.47 6.94 27.48
N ARG A 90 25.48 6.10 27.80
CA ARG A 90 25.45 5.56 29.16
C ARG A 90 26.66 4.65 29.33
#